data_AF-A0A2N6IGD9-F1
#
_entry.id   AF-A0A2N6IGD9-F1
#
_cell.length_a   1.000
_cell.length_b   1.000
_cell.length_c   1.000
_cell.angle_alpha   90.00
_cell.angle_beta   90.00
_cell.angle_gamma   90.00
#
_symmetry.space_group_name_H-M   'P 1'
#
loop_
_entity.id
_entity.type
_entity.pdbx_description
1 polymer ?
#
loop_
_entity_poly.entity_id
_entity_poly.type
_entity_poly.pdbx_seq_one_letter_code
_entity_poly.pdbx_strand_id
1 'polypeptide(L)'
;MQASSPAATITTGQRGRILAYTPSGQGSVSVAGIQHVFDVATHWRSDVAPAINAVVDVRFDDAGGLASVSAVATQQLAQEEMAGAAKLARDKGQQLWGQAVSSLGIKVLASLGVLIAGAFVFNTLGIRLFASVSRSYWQLLGLSADSLESFARDGGGGFTSAQCVFLLAIAGCCATMASKNPKAALGKCAPLLFVVIHSSLLFIKIKGAVSEAGNAMGGIMGSRAARMAEQMASEMLGQVWQGLSFGIGFYLVLASSIVLAAYGVGEYKRKTIG
;
A
#
# COMPACT_ATOMS: atom_id res chain seq x y z
N MET A 1 39.51 27.13 -53.03
CA MET A 1 39.93 26.82 -51.65
C MET A 1 38.80 27.23 -50.73
N GLN A 2 37.94 26.30 -50.34
CA GLN A 2 36.83 26.58 -49.44
C GLN A 2 37.17 25.87 -48.14
N ALA A 3 37.65 26.64 -47.15
CA ALA A 3 37.98 26.12 -45.84
C ALA A 3 36.68 25.68 -45.16
N SER A 4 36.54 24.37 -44.94
CA SER A 4 35.48 23.81 -44.11
C SER A 4 35.69 24.28 -42.67
N SER A 5 34.75 25.06 -42.15
CA SER A 5 34.70 25.41 -40.73
C SER A 5 34.65 24.13 -39.88
N PRO A 6 35.46 23.99 -38.82
CA PRO A 6 35.38 22.86 -37.93
C PRO A 6 34.03 22.91 -37.19
N ALA A 7 33.29 21.80 -37.23
CA ALA A 7 32.11 21.60 -36.41
C ALA A 7 32.54 21.65 -34.95
N ALA A 8 32.12 22.71 -34.24
CA ALA A 8 32.38 22.86 -32.81
C ALA A 8 31.84 21.64 -32.06
N THR A 9 32.73 20.96 -31.33
CA THR A 9 32.38 19.83 -30.48
C THR A 9 31.59 20.38 -29.32
N ILE A 10 30.27 20.24 -29.37
CA ILE A 10 29.41 20.89 -28.40
C ILE A 10 29.47 20.13 -27.07
N THR A 11 30.21 20.66 -26.10
CA THR A 11 30.29 20.17 -24.72
C THR A 11 28.90 20.14 -24.08
N THR A 12 28.63 19.08 -23.32
CA THR A 12 27.36 18.77 -22.65
C THR A 12 26.90 19.96 -21.80
N GLY A 13 25.65 20.41 -21.99
CA GLY A 13 25.12 21.60 -21.33
C GLY A 13 25.07 21.51 -19.80
N GLN A 14 25.39 22.61 -19.13
CA GLN A 14 25.33 22.76 -17.68
C GLN A 14 24.08 23.54 -17.26
N ARG A 15 23.45 23.13 -16.16
CA ARG A 15 22.29 23.83 -15.60
C ARG A 15 22.72 25.13 -14.92
N GLY A 16 22.08 26.23 -15.31
CA GLY A 16 22.24 27.54 -14.72
C GLY A 16 20.91 28.20 -14.36
N ARG A 17 20.98 29.34 -13.68
CA ARG A 17 19.80 30.16 -13.34
C ARG A 17 20.03 31.62 -13.66
N ILE A 18 19.07 32.26 -14.30
CA ILE A 18 19.13 33.70 -14.59
C ILE A 18 18.98 34.47 -13.27
N LEU A 19 19.98 35.29 -12.93
CA LEU A 19 19.96 36.12 -11.71
C LEU A 19 19.46 37.52 -11.97
N ALA A 20 19.84 38.11 -13.11
CA ALA A 20 19.42 39.44 -13.51
C ALA A 20 19.21 39.50 -15.02
N TYR A 21 18.25 40.31 -15.44
CA TYR A 21 17.93 40.56 -16.84
C TYR A 21 17.37 41.98 -16.97
N THR A 22 17.90 42.75 -17.92
CA THR A 22 17.38 44.07 -18.29
C THR A 22 16.71 44.00 -19.66
N PRO A 23 15.62 44.77 -19.89
CA PRO A 23 14.95 44.83 -21.19
C PRO A 23 15.84 45.29 -22.36
N SER A 24 17.01 45.88 -22.06
CA SER A 24 18.06 46.21 -23.04
C SER A 24 18.77 45.00 -23.65
N GLY A 25 18.44 43.76 -23.22
CA GLY A 25 18.99 42.53 -23.77
C GLY A 25 20.18 41.97 -23.01
N GLN A 26 20.68 42.64 -21.97
CA GLN A 26 21.76 42.13 -21.14
C GLN A 26 21.25 41.43 -19.89
N GLY A 27 21.94 40.37 -19.48
CA GLY A 27 21.60 39.60 -18.30
C GLY A 27 22.79 38.88 -17.72
N SER A 28 22.55 38.17 -16.63
CA SER A 28 23.54 37.30 -16.02
C SER A 28 22.93 35.96 -15.62
N VAL A 29 23.68 34.89 -15.89
CA VAL A 29 23.34 33.52 -15.54
C VAL A 29 24.35 33.01 -14.53
N SER A 30 23.87 32.38 -13.46
CA SER A 30 24.74 31.68 -12.52
C SER A 30 24.81 30.20 -12.88
N VAL A 31 26.03 29.68 -13.06
CA VAL A 31 26.31 28.26 -13.28
C VAL A 31 27.29 27.83 -12.18
N ALA A 32 26.94 26.79 -11.41
CA ALA A 32 27.76 26.29 -10.31
C ALA A 32 28.27 27.37 -9.31
N GLY A 33 27.48 28.44 -9.11
CA GLY A 33 27.83 29.54 -8.21
C GLY A 33 28.68 30.66 -8.83
N ILE A 34 29.11 30.52 -10.09
CA ILE A 34 29.84 31.55 -10.84
C ILE A 34 28.87 32.30 -11.75
N GLN A 35 28.97 33.63 -11.79
CA GLN A 35 28.10 34.48 -12.59
C GLN A 35 28.76 34.76 -13.96
N HIS A 36 28.03 34.45 -15.02
CA HIS A 36 28.41 34.73 -16.40
C HIS A 36 27.45 35.77 -16.98
N VAL A 37 28.01 36.79 -17.62
CA VAL A 37 27.22 37.78 -18.35
C VAL A 37 26.75 37.15 -19.66
N PHE A 38 25.48 37.33 -19.99
CA PHE A 38 24.94 36.93 -21.28
C PHE A 38 24.21 38.09 -21.93
N ASP A 39 24.21 38.07 -23.25
CA ASP A 39 23.49 38.99 -24.10
C ASP A 39 22.48 38.20 -24.94
N VAL A 40 21.25 38.69 -25.02
CA VAL A 40 20.14 38.00 -25.70
C VAL A 40 20.41 37.86 -27.20
N ALA A 41 20.97 38.88 -27.85
CA ALA A 41 21.24 38.80 -29.29
C ALA A 41 22.31 37.75 -29.60
N THR A 42 23.33 37.65 -28.75
CA THR A 42 24.49 36.79 -29.00
C THR A 42 24.28 35.36 -28.49
N HIS A 43 23.70 35.18 -27.30
CA HIS A 43 23.75 33.91 -26.56
C HIS A 43 22.39 33.22 -26.39
N TRP A 44 21.26 33.94 -26.44
CA TRP A 44 19.94 33.34 -26.21
C TRP A 44 19.48 32.52 -27.42
N ARG A 45 18.99 31.31 -27.17
CA ARG A 45 18.56 30.35 -28.22
C ARG A 45 17.18 29.76 -27.99
N SER A 46 16.37 30.38 -27.12
CA SER A 46 14.98 29.98 -26.88
C SER A 46 13.98 30.97 -27.49
N ASP A 47 12.81 30.44 -27.83
CA ASP A 47 11.65 31.14 -28.37
C ASP A 47 10.88 31.93 -27.30
N VAL A 48 11.09 31.63 -26.02
CA VAL A 48 10.54 32.37 -24.87
C VAL A 48 11.51 33.47 -24.43
N ALA A 49 10.99 34.61 -23.97
CA ALA A 49 11.82 35.67 -23.40
C ALA A 49 12.53 35.21 -22.10
N PRO A 50 13.76 35.68 -21.82
CA PRO A 50 14.44 35.40 -20.56
C PRO A 50 13.63 35.91 -19.37
N ALA A 51 13.47 35.08 -18.34
CA ALA A 51 12.82 35.43 -17.09
C ALA A 51 13.78 35.29 -15.91
N ILE A 52 13.70 36.21 -14.95
CA ILE A 52 14.49 36.13 -13.71
C ILE A 52 14.12 34.84 -12.98
N ASN A 53 15.13 34.15 -12.43
CA ASN A 53 15.04 32.83 -11.80
C ASN A 53 14.68 31.65 -12.73
N ALA A 54 14.58 31.86 -14.05
CA ALA A 54 14.40 30.75 -14.98
C ALA A 54 15.64 29.83 -14.97
N VAL A 55 15.38 28.52 -14.97
CA VAL A 55 16.43 27.50 -15.15
C VAL A 55 16.74 27.41 -16.64
N VAL A 56 18.02 27.47 -16.95
CA VAL A 56 18.54 27.48 -18.31
C VAL A 56 19.60 26.41 -18.49
N ASP A 57 19.69 25.88 -19.69
CA ASP A 57 20.81 25.09 -20.14
C ASP A 57 21.87 26.03 -20.74
N VAL A 58 23.10 25.92 -20.23
CA VAL A 58 24.21 26.80 -20.57
C VAL A 58 25.31 25.96 -21.20
N ARG A 59 25.76 26.38 -22.38
CA ARG A 59 26.90 25.77 -23.06
C ARG A 59 28.04 26.76 -23.11
N PHE A 60 29.24 26.28 -22.81
CA PHE A 60 30.47 27.04 -22.92
C PHE A 60 31.23 26.62 -24.19
N ASP A 61 31.99 27.55 -24.76
CA ASP A 61 32.92 27.26 -25.85
C ASP A 61 34.21 26.60 -25.33
N ASP A 62 35.10 26.20 -26.24
CA ASP A 62 36.38 25.56 -25.93
C ASP A 62 37.36 26.51 -25.18
N ALA A 63 37.08 27.82 -25.15
CA ALA A 63 37.84 28.83 -24.40
C ALA A 63 37.24 29.13 -23.01
N GLY A 64 36.14 28.45 -22.63
CA GLY A 64 35.42 28.68 -21.38
C GLY A 64 34.50 29.91 -21.38
N GLY A 65 34.32 30.55 -22.54
CA GLY A 65 33.36 31.61 -22.79
C GLY A 65 31.93 31.07 -22.91
N LEU A 66 30.94 31.90 -22.60
CA LEU A 66 29.53 31.52 -22.75
C LEU A 66 29.18 31.41 -24.23
N ALA A 67 28.75 30.24 -24.71
CA ALA A 67 28.42 30.01 -26.12
C ALA A 67 26.92 30.13 -26.39
N SER A 68 26.09 29.52 -25.53
CA SER A 68 24.63 29.56 -25.69
C SER A 68 23.89 29.37 -24.38
N VAL A 69 22.73 30.02 -24.27
CA VAL A 69 21.78 29.90 -23.16
C VAL A 69 20.41 29.57 -23.73
N SER A 70 19.79 28.49 -23.26
CA SER A 70 18.43 28.10 -23.63
C SER A 70 17.58 27.84 -22.40
N ALA A 71 16.35 28.36 -22.37
CA ALA A 71 15.36 28.05 -21.35
C ALA A 71 15.06 26.55 -21.30
N VAL A 72 15.06 25.98 -20.10
CA VAL A 72 14.56 24.63 -19.87
C VAL A 72 13.06 24.73 -19.63
N ALA A 73 12.26 23.98 -20.40
CA ALA A 73 10.82 23.99 -20.21
C ALA A 73 10.45 23.46 -18.82
N THR A 74 9.46 24.07 -18.17
CA THR A 74 8.99 23.64 -16.84
C THR A 74 8.51 22.18 -16.84
N GLN A 75 7.94 21.71 -17.96
CA GLN A 75 7.58 20.31 -18.15
C GLN A 75 8.80 19.37 -18.13
N GLN A 76 9.92 19.78 -18.71
CA GLN A 76 11.16 18.98 -18.69
C GLN A 76 11.75 18.92 -17.28
N LEU A 77 11.75 20.05 -16.54
CA LEU A 77 12.18 20.07 -15.14
C LEU A 77 11.31 19.16 -14.26
N ALA A 78 10.00 19.24 -14.43
CA ALA A 78 9.07 18.35 -13.72
C ALA A 78 9.30 16.88 -14.10
N GLN A 79 9.59 16.57 -15.36
CA GLN A 79 9.88 15.21 -15.81
C GLN A 79 11.22 14.69 -15.25
N GLU A 80 12.26 15.52 -15.18
CA GLU A 80 13.55 15.18 -14.57
C GLU A 80 13.40 14.95 -13.06
N GLU A 81 12.62 15.79 -12.37
CA GLU A 81 12.32 15.61 -10.95
C GLU A 81 11.51 14.34 -10.69
N MET A 82 10.49 14.07 -11.52
CA MET A 82 9.73 12.82 -11.45
C MET A 82 10.61 11.60 -11.71
N ALA A 83 11.50 11.67 -12.70
CA ALA A 83 12.44 10.58 -12.99
C ALA A 83 13.42 10.37 -11.83
N GLY A 84 13.91 11.45 -11.22
CA GLY A 84 14.77 11.40 -10.03
C GLY A 84 14.06 10.80 -8.82
N ALA A 85 12.83 11.23 -8.55
CA ALA A 85 11.99 10.71 -7.47
C ALA A 85 11.64 9.22 -7.70
N ALA A 86 11.30 8.84 -8.93
CA ALA A 86 11.03 7.45 -9.29
C ALA A 86 12.27 6.57 -9.13
N LYS A 87 13.45 7.07 -9.51
CA LYS A 87 14.72 6.36 -9.30
C LYS A 87 15.02 6.18 -7.81
N LEU A 88 14.90 7.23 -7.01
CA LEU A 88 15.10 7.16 -5.56
C LEU A 88 14.11 6.19 -4.89
N ALA A 89 12.84 6.23 -5.32
CA ALA A 89 11.81 5.30 -4.85
C ALA A 89 12.15 3.85 -5.22
N ARG A 90 12.66 3.60 -6.42
CA ARG A 90 13.13 2.28 -6.86
C ARG A 90 14.32 1.79 -6.05
N ASP A 91 15.32 2.65 -5.84
CA ASP A 91 16.54 2.29 -5.09
C ASP A 91 16.19 1.96 -3.63
N LYS A 92 15.36 2.79 -2.97
CA LYS A 92 14.85 2.50 -1.62
C LYS A 92 13.97 1.26 -1.59
N GLY A 93 13.12 1.06 -2.60
CA GLY A 93 12.27 -0.14 -2.73
C GLY A 93 13.09 -1.42 -2.84
N GLN A 94 14.15 -1.40 -3.65
CA GLN A 94 15.09 -2.52 -3.78
C GLN A 94 15.86 -2.79 -2.49
N GLN A 95 16.29 -1.74 -1.78
CA GLN A 95 16.95 -1.89 -0.49
C GLN A 95 16.02 -2.52 0.56
N LEU A 96 14.78 -2.03 0.67
CA LEU A 96 13.77 -2.58 1.59
C LEU A 96 13.41 -4.02 1.23
N TRP A 97 13.28 -4.33 -0.07
CA TRP A 97 13.04 -5.69 -0.55
C TRP A 97 14.21 -6.62 -0.19
N GLY A 98 15.45 -6.18 -0.43
CA GLY A 98 16.65 -6.94 -0.07
C GLY A 98 16.72 -7.21 1.44
N GLN A 99 16.38 -6.21 2.27
CA GLN A 99 16.31 -6.36 3.72
C GLN A 99 15.19 -7.31 4.14
N ALA A 100 14.01 -7.24 3.52
CA ALA A 100 12.90 -8.15 3.80
C ALA A 100 13.26 -9.60 3.44
N VAL A 101 13.87 -9.83 2.27
CA VAL A 101 14.29 -11.17 1.84
C VAL A 101 15.38 -11.73 2.74
N SER A 102 16.36 -10.92 3.17
CA SER A 102 17.44 -11.40 4.05
C SER A 102 16.98 -11.73 5.47
N SER A 103 15.99 -11.00 5.99
CA SER A 103 15.50 -11.14 7.37
C SER A 103 14.34 -12.12 7.53
N LEU A 104 13.40 -12.16 6.58
CA LEU A 104 12.22 -13.02 6.62
C LEU A 104 12.37 -14.27 5.75
N GLY A 105 13.14 -14.19 4.67
CA GLY A 105 13.25 -15.24 3.67
C GLY A 105 12.10 -15.22 2.66
N ILE A 106 12.40 -15.66 1.43
CA ILE A 106 11.44 -15.62 0.31
C ILE A 106 10.17 -16.43 0.57
N LYS A 107 10.27 -17.56 1.30
CA LYS A 107 9.12 -18.43 1.61
C LYS A 107 8.10 -17.72 2.52
N VAL A 108 8.58 -17.04 3.56
CA VAL A 108 7.73 -16.27 4.49
C VAL A 108 7.10 -15.10 3.75
N LEU A 109 7.86 -14.39 2.92
CA LEU A 109 7.37 -13.26 2.15
C LEU A 109 6.30 -13.68 1.13
N ALA A 110 6.48 -14.83 0.47
CA ALA A 110 5.46 -15.41 -0.39
C ALA A 110 4.18 -15.75 0.38
N SER A 111 4.29 -16.40 1.55
CA SER A 111 3.11 -16.69 2.39
C SER A 111 2.41 -15.42 2.89
N LEU A 112 3.16 -14.36 3.20
CA LEU A 112 2.60 -13.06 3.56
C LEU A 112 1.85 -12.42 2.37
N GLY A 113 2.42 -12.51 1.17
CA GLY A 113 1.75 -12.06 -0.05
C GLY A 113 0.44 -12.81 -0.32
N VAL A 114 0.43 -14.12 -0.11
CA VAL A 114 -0.80 -14.95 -0.22
C VAL A 114 -1.82 -14.58 0.85
N LEU A 115 -1.39 -14.31 2.10
CA LEU A 115 -2.28 -13.84 3.16
C LEU A 115 -2.95 -12.51 2.79
N ILE A 116 -2.17 -11.55 2.30
CA ILE A 116 -2.67 -10.23 1.87
C ILE A 116 -3.63 -10.39 0.69
N ALA A 117 -3.24 -11.14 -0.34
CA ALA A 117 -4.11 -11.38 -1.49
C ALA A 117 -5.41 -12.07 -1.07
N GLY A 118 -5.32 -13.12 -0.25
CA GLY A 118 -6.47 -13.85 0.32
C GLY A 118 -7.41 -12.94 1.11
N ALA A 119 -6.86 -12.02 1.90
CA ALA A 119 -7.65 -11.17 2.77
C ALA A 119 -8.36 -10.01 2.06
N PHE A 120 -7.69 -9.40 1.08
CA PHE A 120 -8.15 -8.16 0.45
C PHE A 120 -8.80 -8.38 -0.93
N VAL A 121 -8.27 -9.31 -1.73
CA VAL A 121 -8.65 -9.47 -3.14
C VAL A 121 -9.72 -10.54 -3.32
N PHE A 122 -9.57 -11.66 -2.63
CA PHE A 122 -10.43 -12.82 -2.86
C PHE A 122 -11.68 -12.83 -1.97
N ASN A 123 -12.78 -13.28 -2.56
CA ASN A 123 -14.02 -13.52 -1.85
C ASN A 123 -13.84 -14.62 -0.81
N THR A 124 -14.27 -14.32 0.40
CA THR A 124 -14.12 -15.17 1.60
C THR A 124 -15.45 -15.77 2.01
N LEU A 125 -16.53 -15.00 1.94
CA LEU A 125 -17.85 -15.44 2.35
C LEU A 125 -18.88 -15.05 1.28
N GLY A 126 -19.66 -16.03 0.83
CA GLY A 126 -20.79 -15.84 -0.06
C GLY A 126 -22.07 -16.22 0.65
N ILE A 127 -23.04 -15.29 0.70
CA ILE A 127 -24.37 -15.56 1.26
C ILE A 127 -25.36 -15.72 0.09
N ARG A 128 -26.06 -16.86 0.03
CA ARG A 128 -27.12 -17.13 -0.96
C ARG A 128 -28.49 -17.27 -0.29
N LEU A 129 -28.97 -16.19 0.33
CA LEU A 129 -30.28 -16.19 0.99
C LEU A 129 -31.32 -15.37 0.21
N PHE A 130 -30.96 -14.19 -0.32
CA PHE A 130 -31.88 -13.32 -1.08
C PHE A 130 -31.24 -12.62 -2.31
N ALA A 131 -29.92 -12.41 -2.29
CA ALA A 131 -29.08 -12.02 -3.42
C ALA A 131 -27.66 -12.56 -3.18
N SER A 132 -26.90 -12.90 -4.24
CA SER A 132 -25.52 -13.40 -4.07
C SER A 132 -24.58 -12.26 -3.67
N VAL A 133 -24.35 -12.08 -2.38
CA VAL A 133 -23.38 -11.09 -1.88
C VAL A 133 -22.10 -11.83 -1.53
N SER A 134 -21.03 -11.50 -2.25
CA SER A 134 -19.67 -11.99 -1.96
C SER A 134 -18.87 -10.91 -1.24
N ARG A 135 -18.20 -11.28 -0.14
CA ARG A 135 -17.37 -10.35 0.64
C ARG A 135 -15.96 -10.89 0.83
N SER A 136 -14.96 -10.00 0.77
CA SER A 136 -13.58 -10.34 1.15
C SER A 136 -13.45 -10.45 2.67
N TYR A 137 -12.35 -11.04 3.15
CA TYR A 137 -12.09 -11.15 4.58
C TYR A 137 -11.97 -9.76 5.21
N TRP A 138 -11.37 -8.79 4.52
CA TRP A 138 -11.30 -7.40 4.96
C TRP A 138 -12.68 -6.78 5.23
N GLN A 139 -13.64 -7.05 4.34
CA GLN A 139 -15.03 -6.59 4.51
C GLN A 139 -15.74 -7.35 5.65
N LEU A 140 -15.41 -8.62 5.85
CA LEU A 140 -15.93 -9.41 6.98
C LEU A 140 -15.47 -8.84 8.33
N LEU A 141 -14.21 -8.38 8.43
CA LEU A 141 -13.70 -7.72 9.64
C LEU A 141 -14.40 -6.38 9.92
N GLY A 142 -14.94 -5.75 8.89
CA GLY A 142 -15.71 -4.51 9.00
C GLY A 142 -17.14 -4.71 9.52
N LEU A 143 -17.61 -5.95 9.63
CA LEU A 143 -18.98 -6.23 10.04
C LEU A 143 -19.18 -6.08 11.54
N SER A 144 -20.19 -5.30 11.91
CA SER A 144 -20.78 -5.32 13.23
C SER A 144 -21.80 -6.47 13.29
N ALA A 145 -21.53 -7.48 14.11
CA ALA A 145 -22.43 -8.62 14.33
C ALA A 145 -23.27 -8.44 15.61
N ASP A 146 -23.59 -7.19 15.96
CA ASP A 146 -24.32 -6.86 17.19
C ASP A 146 -25.84 -7.08 17.02
N SER A 147 -26.33 -7.21 15.79
CA SER A 147 -27.68 -7.68 15.47
C SER A 147 -27.73 -8.42 14.13
N LEU A 148 -28.72 -9.30 13.93
CA LEU A 148 -28.89 -10.02 12.66
C LEU A 148 -29.20 -9.04 11.49
N GLU A 149 -29.88 -7.94 11.81
CA GLU A 149 -30.20 -6.86 10.87
C GLU A 149 -28.95 -6.07 10.47
N SER A 150 -28.05 -5.73 11.40
CA SER A 150 -26.76 -5.10 11.07
C SER A 150 -25.87 -6.04 10.27
N PHE A 151 -25.84 -7.33 10.60
CA PHE A 151 -25.12 -8.32 9.79
C PHE A 151 -25.63 -8.41 8.33
N ALA A 152 -26.94 -8.26 8.12
CA ALA A 152 -27.57 -8.31 6.79
C ALA A 152 -27.49 -6.98 6.01
N ARG A 153 -27.62 -5.83 6.68
CA ARG A 153 -27.62 -4.49 6.05
C ARG A 153 -26.24 -3.87 5.91
N ASP A 154 -25.33 -4.15 6.84
CA ASP A 154 -24.08 -3.41 6.96
C ASP A 154 -23.07 -3.92 5.92
N GLY A 155 -22.92 -3.19 4.83
CA GLY A 155 -22.05 -3.50 3.69
C GLY A 155 -20.80 -2.63 3.61
N GLY A 156 -20.70 -1.60 4.46
CA GLY A 156 -19.75 -0.50 4.25
C GLY A 156 -19.55 0.41 5.46
N GLY A 157 -19.60 -0.14 6.68
CA GLY A 157 -19.19 0.57 7.90
C GLY A 157 -17.70 0.92 7.88
N GLY A 158 -17.36 2.06 8.51
CA GLY A 158 -15.99 2.60 8.58
C GLY A 158 -14.97 1.68 9.27
N PHE A 159 -13.75 2.18 9.43
CA PHE A 159 -12.62 1.40 9.95
C PHE A 159 -12.89 0.83 11.35
N THR A 160 -12.86 -0.50 11.50
CA THR A 160 -13.15 -1.18 12.77
C THR A 160 -11.90 -1.50 13.58
N SER A 161 -12.08 -1.75 14.88
CA SER A 161 -10.99 -2.24 15.74
C SER A 161 -10.46 -3.61 15.27
N ALA A 162 -11.31 -4.48 14.74
CA ALA A 162 -10.90 -5.77 14.17
C ALA A 162 -10.00 -5.58 12.93
N GLN A 163 -10.34 -4.63 12.05
CA GLN A 163 -9.49 -4.25 10.91
C GLN A 163 -8.13 -3.70 11.37
N CYS A 164 -8.11 -2.86 12.42
CA CYS A 164 -6.87 -2.36 13.02
C CYS A 164 -5.98 -3.49 13.55
N VAL A 165 -6.55 -4.39 14.37
CA VAL A 165 -5.81 -5.50 14.98
C VAL A 165 -5.32 -6.48 13.92
N PHE A 166 -6.06 -6.68 12.83
CA PHE A 166 -5.60 -7.51 11.71
C PHE A 166 -4.38 -6.90 11.01
N LEU A 167 -4.37 -5.59 10.75
CA LEU A 167 -3.20 -4.91 10.20
C LEU A 167 -2.00 -5.00 11.14
N LEU A 168 -2.22 -4.89 12.46
CA LEU A 168 -1.17 -5.11 13.45
C LEU A 168 -0.67 -6.57 13.45
N ALA A 169 -1.53 -7.55 13.22
CA ALA A 169 -1.13 -8.95 13.09
C ALA A 169 -0.27 -9.20 11.84
N ILE A 170 -0.59 -8.54 10.72
CA ILE A 170 0.24 -8.55 9.51
C ILE A 170 1.60 -7.88 9.79
N ALA A 171 1.60 -6.70 10.42
CA ALA A 171 2.83 -6.00 10.81
C ALA A 171 3.69 -6.84 11.78
N GLY A 172 3.05 -7.60 12.67
CA GLY A 172 3.70 -8.53 13.59
C GLY A 172 4.52 -9.62 12.87
N CYS A 173 4.15 -10.02 11.65
CA CYS A 173 4.95 -10.95 10.85
C CYS A 173 6.33 -10.39 10.50
N CYS A 174 6.44 -9.07 10.40
CA CYS A 174 7.67 -8.34 10.12
C CYS A 174 8.46 -8.01 11.39
N ALA A 175 8.02 -8.45 12.59
CA ALA A 175 8.69 -8.12 13.85
C ALA A 175 10.16 -8.58 13.90
N THR A 176 10.51 -9.66 13.21
CA THR A 176 11.91 -10.13 13.11
C THR A 176 12.82 -9.23 12.28
N MET A 177 12.26 -8.29 11.49
CA MET A 177 13.04 -7.25 10.81
C MET A 177 13.48 -6.15 11.77
N ALA A 178 12.63 -5.83 12.75
CA ALA A 178 12.85 -4.74 13.70
C ALA A 178 13.57 -5.18 14.97
N SER A 179 13.47 -6.46 15.35
CA SER A 179 14.06 -6.98 16.59
C SER A 179 14.85 -8.27 16.37
N LYS A 180 16.02 -8.36 17.01
CA LYS A 180 16.86 -9.57 17.07
C LYS A 180 16.37 -10.59 18.10
N ASN A 181 15.40 -10.23 18.95
CA ASN A 181 14.93 -11.10 20.02
C ASN A 181 14.30 -12.39 19.45
N PRO A 182 14.56 -13.56 20.06
CA PRO A 182 14.01 -14.83 19.60
C PRO A 182 12.47 -14.79 19.58
N LYS A 183 11.87 -14.14 20.58
CA LYS A 183 10.41 -13.95 20.69
C LYS A 183 9.80 -13.21 19.49
N ALA A 184 10.57 -12.40 18.76
CA ALA A 184 10.06 -11.71 17.56
C ALA A 184 9.63 -12.70 16.46
N ALA A 185 10.18 -13.93 16.44
CA ALA A 185 9.77 -14.97 15.51
C ALA A 185 8.30 -15.41 15.71
N LEU A 186 7.78 -15.31 16.95
CA LEU A 186 6.38 -15.62 17.25
C LEU A 186 5.41 -14.59 16.65
N GLY A 187 5.89 -13.43 16.21
CA GLY A 187 5.09 -12.45 15.48
C GLY A 187 4.49 -13.02 14.19
N LYS A 188 5.13 -14.02 13.57
CA LYS A 188 4.58 -14.73 12.40
C LYS A 188 3.35 -15.59 12.72
N CYS A 189 3.11 -15.90 14.00
CA CYS A 189 1.90 -16.60 14.45
C CYS A 189 0.70 -15.65 14.66
N ALA A 190 0.92 -14.32 14.64
CA ALA A 190 -0.11 -13.35 14.95
C ALA A 190 -1.34 -13.43 14.03
N PRO A 191 -1.22 -13.61 12.68
CA PRO A 191 -2.38 -13.74 11.82
C PRO A 191 -3.23 -14.97 12.16
N LEU A 192 -2.60 -16.10 12.50
CA LEU A 192 -3.34 -17.32 12.84
C LEU A 192 -4.13 -17.13 14.14
N LEU A 193 -3.49 -16.57 15.16
CA LEU A 193 -4.17 -16.26 16.43
C LEU A 193 -5.34 -15.31 16.20
N PHE A 194 -5.14 -14.27 15.39
CA PHE A 194 -6.20 -13.33 15.06
C PHE A 194 -7.37 -14.02 14.34
N VAL A 195 -7.09 -14.83 13.31
CA VAL A 195 -8.14 -15.55 12.56
C VAL A 195 -8.94 -16.45 13.50
N VAL A 196 -8.27 -17.21 14.37
CA VAL A 196 -8.93 -18.09 15.34
C VAL A 196 -9.81 -17.28 16.30
N ILE A 197 -9.24 -16.23 16.94
CA ILE A 197 -9.97 -15.40 17.90
C ILE A 197 -11.16 -14.71 17.23
N HIS A 198 -10.94 -14.08 16.08
CA HIS A 198 -11.99 -13.37 15.35
C HIS A 198 -13.12 -14.30 14.93
N SER A 199 -12.80 -15.48 14.36
CA SER A 199 -13.81 -16.48 14.00
C SER A 199 -14.57 -17.00 15.23
N SER A 200 -13.91 -17.25 16.36
CA SER A 200 -14.57 -17.66 17.60
C SER A 200 -15.50 -16.56 18.15
N LEU A 201 -15.05 -15.31 18.17
CA LEU A 201 -15.87 -14.17 18.63
C LEU A 201 -17.08 -13.96 17.72
N LEU A 202 -16.88 -14.01 16.40
CA LEU A 202 -17.97 -13.90 15.43
C LEU A 202 -19.01 -15.00 15.64
N PHE A 203 -18.57 -16.24 15.88
CA PHE A 203 -19.46 -17.36 16.16
C PHE A 203 -20.26 -17.18 17.46
N ILE A 204 -19.62 -16.68 18.52
CA ILE A 204 -20.30 -16.35 19.79
C ILE A 204 -21.34 -15.25 19.56
N LYS A 205 -21.00 -14.19 18.82
CA LYS A 205 -21.92 -13.08 18.50
C LYS A 205 -23.12 -13.55 17.69
N ILE A 206 -22.93 -14.38 16.66
CA ILE A 206 -24.03 -14.93 15.85
C ILE A 206 -24.97 -15.78 16.73
N LYS A 207 -24.42 -16.66 17.56
CA LYS A 207 -25.23 -17.47 18.50
C LYS A 207 -26.00 -16.60 19.50
N GLY A 208 -25.34 -15.57 20.03
CA GLY A 208 -25.95 -14.60 20.93
C GLY A 208 -27.11 -13.85 20.29
N ALA A 209 -26.89 -13.28 19.10
CA ALA A 209 -27.90 -12.55 18.35
C ALA A 209 -29.12 -13.42 18.00
N VAL A 210 -28.91 -14.69 17.67
CA VAL A 210 -30.01 -15.62 17.39
C VAL A 210 -30.77 -15.99 18.67
N SER A 211 -30.07 -16.25 19.77
CA SER A 211 -30.71 -16.51 21.07
C SER A 211 -31.50 -15.31 21.56
N GLU A 212 -31.00 -14.10 21.38
CA GLU A 212 -31.66 -12.86 21.77
C GLU A 212 -32.91 -12.59 20.92
N ALA A 213 -32.82 -12.78 19.60
CA ALA A 213 -33.98 -12.71 18.70
C ALA A 213 -35.06 -13.74 19.07
N GLY A 214 -34.67 -14.97 19.39
CA GLY A 214 -35.57 -16.02 19.86
C GLY A 214 -36.23 -15.68 21.20
N ASN A 215 -35.47 -15.15 22.15
CA ASN A 215 -35.98 -14.74 23.48
C ASN A 215 -36.91 -13.52 23.40
N ALA A 216 -36.60 -12.53 22.57
CA ALA A 216 -37.44 -11.35 22.34
C ALA A 216 -38.79 -11.75 21.70
N MET A 217 -38.76 -12.68 20.73
CA MET A 217 -39.97 -13.22 20.10
C MET A 217 -40.77 -14.09 21.08
N GLY A 218 -40.11 -14.88 21.92
CA GLY A 218 -40.74 -15.68 22.97
C GLY A 218 -41.38 -14.85 24.09
N GLY A 219 -40.81 -13.69 24.43
CA GLY A 219 -41.34 -12.76 25.43
C GLY A 219 -42.65 -12.07 25.00
N ILE A 220 -42.82 -11.84 23.70
CA ILE A 220 -44.04 -11.21 23.13
C ILE A 220 -45.17 -12.24 22.93
N MET A 221 -44.83 -13.51 22.69
CA MET A 221 -45.79 -14.51 22.19
C MET A 221 -46.10 -15.66 23.19
N GLY A 222 -45.48 -15.65 24.39
CA GLY A 222 -45.73 -16.58 25.48
C GLY A 222 -44.89 -17.87 25.45
N SER A 223 -44.88 -18.65 26.54
CA SER A 223 -43.96 -19.80 26.76
C SER A 223 -44.11 -20.98 25.78
N ARG A 224 -45.26 -21.10 25.10
CA ARG A 224 -45.49 -22.08 24.03
C ARG A 224 -44.93 -21.60 22.69
N ALA A 225 -45.01 -20.30 22.43
CA ALA A 225 -44.39 -19.68 21.26
C ALA A 225 -42.88 -19.52 21.44
N ALA A 226 -42.35 -19.39 22.65
CA ALA A 226 -40.90 -19.38 22.91
C ALA A 226 -40.22 -20.68 22.44
N ARG A 227 -40.83 -21.85 22.72
CA ARG A 227 -40.33 -23.15 22.22
C ARG A 227 -40.47 -23.29 20.70
N MET A 228 -41.53 -22.73 20.11
CA MET A 228 -41.73 -22.70 18.67
C MET A 228 -40.76 -21.73 17.98
N ALA A 229 -40.43 -20.59 18.61
CA ALA A 229 -39.47 -19.60 18.16
C ALA A 229 -38.04 -20.13 18.26
N GLU A 230 -37.72 -20.92 19.28
CA GLU A 230 -36.41 -21.58 19.42
C GLU A 230 -36.20 -22.65 18.33
N GLN A 231 -37.24 -23.42 18.01
CA GLN A 231 -37.23 -24.35 16.87
C GLN A 231 -37.10 -23.60 15.54
N MET A 232 -37.91 -22.56 15.31
CA MET A 232 -37.84 -21.75 14.10
C MET A 232 -36.49 -21.02 13.96
N ALA A 233 -35.91 -20.53 15.07
CA ALA A 233 -34.59 -19.92 15.11
C ALA A 233 -33.48 -20.93 14.78
N SER A 234 -33.61 -22.18 15.25
CA SER A 234 -32.67 -23.26 14.92
C SER A 234 -32.74 -23.69 13.46
N GLU A 235 -33.93 -23.69 12.86
CA GLU A 235 -34.15 -23.96 11.44
C GLU A 235 -33.66 -22.80 10.56
N MET A 236 -33.93 -21.55 10.96
CA MET A 236 -33.40 -20.35 10.30
C MET A 236 -31.86 -20.32 10.38
N LEU A 237 -31.27 -20.67 11.53
CA LEU A 237 -29.83 -20.88 11.67
C LEU A 237 -29.33 -21.93 10.69
N GLY A 238 -30.01 -23.08 10.62
CA GLY A 238 -29.70 -24.15 9.68
C GLY A 238 -29.71 -23.66 8.24
N GLN A 239 -30.69 -22.86 7.86
CA GLN A 239 -30.83 -22.28 6.52
C GLN A 239 -29.76 -21.22 6.23
N VAL A 240 -29.40 -20.39 7.23
CA VAL A 240 -28.29 -19.42 7.12
C VAL A 240 -26.96 -20.16 6.95
N TRP A 241 -26.71 -21.20 7.73
CA TRP A 241 -25.51 -22.04 7.62
C TRP A 241 -25.44 -22.77 6.29
N GLN A 242 -26.56 -23.29 5.79
CA GLN A 242 -26.64 -23.93 4.48
C GLN A 242 -26.46 -22.94 3.32
N GLY A 243 -26.86 -21.68 3.50
CA GLY A 243 -26.68 -20.61 2.52
C GLY A 243 -25.28 -19.97 2.54
N LEU A 244 -24.42 -20.34 3.48
CA LEU A 244 -23.10 -19.76 3.70
C LEU A 244 -22.03 -20.59 2.98
N SER A 245 -21.48 -20.04 1.91
CA SER A 245 -20.38 -20.66 1.17
C SER A 245 -19.07 -19.97 1.53
N PHE A 246 -18.06 -20.76 1.86
CA PHE A 246 -16.69 -20.26 2.01
C PHE A 246 -16.04 -20.12 0.62
N GLY A 247 -15.54 -18.93 0.33
CA GLY A 247 -14.81 -18.64 -0.89
C GLY A 247 -13.32 -18.96 -0.77
N ILE A 248 -12.61 -18.89 -1.90
CA ILE A 248 -11.16 -19.17 -1.94
C ILE A 248 -10.35 -18.28 -0.99
N GLY A 249 -10.79 -17.04 -0.75
CA GLY A 249 -10.13 -16.12 0.18
C GLY A 249 -10.05 -16.65 1.62
N PHE A 250 -11.08 -17.37 2.08
CA PHE A 250 -11.08 -18.00 3.40
C PHE A 250 -9.96 -19.04 3.53
N TYR A 251 -9.87 -19.94 2.55
CA TYR A 251 -8.85 -20.98 2.53
C TYR A 251 -7.44 -20.40 2.37
N LEU A 252 -7.28 -19.36 1.56
CA LEU A 252 -5.99 -18.69 1.40
C LEU A 252 -5.53 -18.02 2.69
N VAL A 253 -6.40 -17.29 3.40
CA VAL A 253 -6.08 -16.65 4.68
C VAL A 253 -5.74 -17.71 5.74
N LEU A 254 -6.52 -18.79 5.82
CA LEU A 254 -6.28 -19.86 6.78
C LEU A 254 -4.98 -20.62 6.49
N ALA A 255 -4.79 -21.08 5.25
CA ALA A 255 -3.59 -21.84 4.88
C ALA A 255 -2.31 -21.00 5.04
N SER A 256 -2.33 -19.75 4.57
CA SER A 256 -1.17 -18.85 4.68
C SER A 256 -0.83 -18.53 6.14
N SER A 257 -1.83 -18.30 7.00
CA SER A 257 -1.61 -18.05 8.42
C SER A 257 -1.06 -19.29 9.17
N ILE A 258 -1.51 -20.50 8.84
CA ILE A 258 -0.94 -21.75 9.38
C ILE A 258 0.52 -21.90 8.95
N VAL A 259 0.83 -21.68 7.67
CA VAL A 259 2.20 -21.77 7.14
C VAL A 259 3.12 -20.74 7.80
N LEU A 260 2.67 -19.50 7.95
CA LEU A 260 3.40 -18.44 8.66
C LEU A 260 3.66 -18.81 10.13
N ALA A 261 2.66 -19.37 10.81
CA ALA A 261 2.81 -19.83 12.20
C ALA A 261 3.82 -20.98 12.31
N ALA A 262 3.78 -21.95 11.39
CA ALA A 262 4.75 -23.06 11.35
C ALA A 262 6.18 -22.54 11.16
N TYR A 263 6.39 -21.56 10.26
CA TYR A 263 7.68 -20.91 10.10
C TYR A 263 8.10 -20.11 11.34
N GLY A 264 7.18 -19.39 11.98
CA GLY A 264 7.42 -18.63 13.21
C GLY A 264 7.88 -19.51 14.37
N VAL A 265 7.16 -20.60 14.63
CA VAL A 265 7.51 -21.59 15.68
C VAL A 265 8.84 -22.26 15.35
N GLY A 266 9.06 -22.65 14.10
CA GLY A 266 10.32 -23.26 13.67
C GLY A 266 11.52 -22.33 13.85
N GLU A 267 11.36 -21.04 13.50
CA GLU A 267 12.41 -20.03 13.70
C GLU A 267 12.65 -19.72 15.18
N TYR A 268 11.59 -19.62 15.98
CA TYR A 268 11.69 -19.44 17.43
C TYR A 268 12.55 -20.55 18.05
N LYS A 269 12.21 -21.83 17.77
CA LYS A 269 12.96 -22.99 18.29
C LYS A 269 14.44 -22.95 17.91
N ARG A 270 14.76 -22.61 16.66
CA ARG A 270 16.15 -22.49 16.20
C ARG A 270 16.94 -21.41 16.95
N LYS A 271 16.30 -20.27 17.26
CA LYS A 271 16.93 -19.14 17.96
C LYS A 271 17.00 -19.31 19.48
N THR A 272 16.27 -20.26 20.06
CA THR A 272 16.26 -20.51 21.52
C THR A 272 17.07 -21.73 21.94
N ILE A 273 17.29 -22.69 21.04
CA ILE A 273 17.98 -23.96 21.34
C ILE A 273 19.42 -23.95 20.79
N GLY A 274 19.72 -23.11 19.79
CA GLY A 274 21.09 -22.85 19.30
C GLY A 274 21.68 -21.61 19.96
#